data_AF-A0A929BNU1-F1
#
_entry.id   AF-A0A929BNU1-F1
#
_cell.length_a   1.000
_cell.length_b   1.000
_cell.length_c   1.000
_cell.angle_alpha   90.00
_cell.angle_beta   90.00
_cell.angle_gamma   90.00
#
_symmetry.space_group_name_H-M   'P 1'
#
loop_
_entity.id
_entity.type
_entity.pdbx_description
1 polymer ?
#
loop_
_entity_poly.entity_id
_entity_poly.type
_entity_poly.pdbx_seq_one_letter_code
_entity_poly.pdbx_strand_id
1 'polypeptide(L)' 'VAVASLLDLAGIIVTEGRELDAAAVEKANEQGVCIMTTEHTTFTIICQLAEVGVCGVD' A
#
# COMPACT_ATOMS: atom_id res chain seq x y z
N VAL A 1 3.55 2.00 -7.58
CA VAL A 1 3.42 3.46 -7.34
C VAL A 1 2.71 4.19 -8.47
N ALA A 2 3.12 4.04 -9.74
CA ALA A 2 2.45 4.72 -10.87
C ALA A 2 0.91 4.52 -10.91
N VAL A 3 0.42 3.35 -10.50
CA VAL A 3 -1.01 3.03 -10.44
C VAL A 3 -1.72 3.74 -9.27
N ALA A 4 -1.06 3.93 -8.13
CA ALA A 4 -1.68 4.50 -6.93
C ALA A 4 -1.98 5.99 -7.08
N SER A 5 -1.06 6.73 -7.72
CA SER A 5 -1.22 8.17 -7.96
C SER A 5 -2.15 8.50 -9.13
N LEU A 6 -2.46 7.53 -10.00
CA LEU A 6 -3.47 7.68 -11.04
C LEU A 6 -4.90 7.42 -10.53
N LEU A 7 -5.03 6.77 -9.37
CA LEU A 7 -6.29 6.27 -8.83
C LEU A 7 -6.78 7.03 -7.58
N ASP A 8 -6.12 8.15 -7.21
CA ASP A 8 -6.48 8.96 -6.02
C ASP A 8 -6.56 8.11 -4.72
N LEU A 9 -5.71 7.09 -4.62
CA LEU A 9 -5.69 6.20 -3.46
C LEU A 9 -5.04 6.91 -2.27
N ALA A 10 -5.61 6.71 -1.07
CA ALA A 10 -5.05 7.26 0.17
C ALA A 10 -3.64 6.73 0.50
N GLY A 11 -3.25 5.58 -0.05
CA GLY A 11 -1.93 4.98 0.14
C GLY A 11 -1.87 3.54 -0.38
N ILE A 12 -0.71 2.91 -0.21
CA ILE A 12 -0.50 1.49 -0.53
C ILE A 12 0.25 0.78 0.59
N ILE A 13 -0.05 -0.51 0.77
CA ILE A 13 0.66 -1.41 1.67
C ILE A 13 1.38 -2.46 0.83
N VAL A 14 2.68 -2.61 1.06
CA VAL A 14 3.52 -3.64 0.46
C VAL A 14 3.75 -4.74 1.50
N THR A 15 3.31 -5.94 1.17
CA THR A 15 3.30 -7.10 2.06
C THR A 15 4.48 -8.03 1.81
N GLU A 16 4.68 -8.98 2.73
CA GLU A 16 5.68 -10.06 2.63
C GLU A 16 7.14 -9.55 2.53
N GLY A 17 7.44 -8.43 3.19
CA GLY A 17 8.80 -7.90 3.30
C GLY A 17 9.41 -7.46 1.97
N ARG A 18 8.56 -7.21 0.95
CA ARG A 18 9.04 -6.81 -0.37
C ARG A 18 9.66 -5.42 -0.31
N GLU A 19 10.94 -5.35 -0.65
CA GLU A 19 11.64 -4.08 -0.80
C GLU A 19 11.12 -3.31 -2.02
N LEU A 20 10.96 -2.00 -1.81
CA LEU A 20 10.68 -1.05 -2.87
C LEU A 20 12.00 -0.47 -3.37
N ASP A 21 12.10 -0.31 -4.69
CA ASP A 21 13.21 0.44 -5.27
C ASP A 21 13.12 1.94 -4.91
N ALA A 22 14.27 2.60 -4.90
CA ALA A 22 14.36 4.01 -4.53
C ALA A 22 13.53 4.92 -5.46
N ALA A 23 13.42 4.56 -6.75
CA ALA A 23 12.65 5.33 -7.72
C ALA A 23 11.14 5.29 -7.42
N ALA A 24 10.63 4.17 -6.94
CA ALA A 24 9.25 4.02 -6.49
C ALA A 24 8.97 4.88 -5.25
N VAL A 25 9.89 4.90 -4.29
CA VAL A 25 9.77 5.71 -3.07
C VAL A 25 9.81 7.21 -3.40
N GLU A 26 10.75 7.64 -4.23
CA GLU A 26 10.88 9.03 -4.67
C GLU A 26 9.61 9.50 -5.37
N LYS A 27 9.12 8.70 -6.33
CA LYS A 27 7.88 8.99 -7.04
C LYS A 27 6.66 9.06 -6.12
N ALA A 28 6.58 8.21 -5.10
CA ALA A 28 5.49 8.26 -4.13
C ALA A 28 5.50 9.54 -3.30
N ASN A 29 6.70 9.98 -2.87
CA ASN A 29 6.88 11.24 -2.16
C ASN A 29 6.51 12.45 -3.03
N GLU A 30 6.93 12.47 -4.30
CA GLU A 30 6.54 13.51 -5.26
C GLU A 30 5.02 13.59 -5.47
N GLN A 31 4.36 12.42 -5.49
CA GLN A 31 2.93 12.31 -5.72
C GLN A 31 2.10 12.38 -4.43
N GLY A 32 2.74 12.55 -3.26
CA GLY A 32 2.06 12.62 -1.96
C GLY A 32 1.37 11.31 -1.53
N VAL A 33 1.78 10.16 -2.08
CA VAL A 33 1.18 8.86 -1.78
C VAL A 33 1.91 8.21 -0.61
N CYS A 34 1.15 7.88 0.45
CA CYS A 34 1.69 7.14 1.60
C CYS A 34 1.99 5.69 1.22
N ILE A 35 3.20 5.23 1.54
CA ILE A 35 3.62 3.85 1.37
C ILE A 35 3.93 3.25 2.73
N MET A 36 3.36 2.08 3.00
CA MET A 36 3.67 1.27 4.17
C MET A 36 4.23 -0.08 3.73
N THR A 37 5.19 -0.62 4.46
CA THR A 37 5.72 -1.97 4.24
C THR A 37 5.49 -2.83 5.47
N THR A 38 5.32 -4.14 5.27
CA THR A 38 5.12 -5.11 6.35
C THR A 38 5.63 -6.49 5.96
N GLU A 39 6.14 -7.23 6.93
CA GLU A 39 6.54 -8.64 6.79
C GLU A 39 5.34 -9.59 6.74
N HIS A 40 4.13 -9.12 7.08
CA HIS A 40 2.94 -9.94 7.08
C HIS A 40 2.45 -10.24 5.66
N THR A 41 1.78 -11.38 5.50
CA THR A 41 1.14 -11.76 4.25
C THR A 41 -0.05 -10.85 3.95
N THR A 42 -0.40 -10.77 2.66
CA THR A 42 -1.59 -10.03 2.20
C THR A 42 -2.86 -10.46 2.93
N PHE A 43 -3.02 -11.77 3.15
CA PHE A 43 -4.18 -12.31 3.84
C PHE A 43 -4.26 -11.79 5.29
N THR A 44 -3.16 -11.83 6.04
CA THR A 44 -3.10 -11.33 7.41
C THR A 44 -3.48 -9.85 7.49
N ILE A 45 -2.92 -9.02 6.60
CA ILE A 45 -3.21 -7.59 6.56
C ILE A 45 -4.67 -7.33 6.20
N ILE A 46 -5.23 -8.03 5.21
CA ILE A 46 -6.64 -7.88 4.85
C ILE A 46 -7.55 -8.26 6.01
N CYS A 47 -7.28 -9.35 6.73
CA CYS A 47 -8.05 -9.72 7.91
C CYS A 47 -8.02 -8.62 8.98
N GLN A 48 -6.85 -8.06 9.29
CA GLN A 48 -6.70 -6.97 10.26
C GLN A 48 -7.43 -5.69 9.83
N LEU A 49 -7.37 -5.36 8.54
CA LEU A 49 -8.09 -4.23 7.96
C LEU A 49 -9.61 -4.44 8.03
N ALA A 50 -10.09 -5.64 7.74
CA ALA A 50 -11.51 -5.98 7.83
C ALA A 50 -12.03 -5.90 9.27
N GLU A 51 -11.23 -6.29 10.27
CA GLU A 51 -11.57 -6.17 11.69
C GLU A 51 -11.83 -4.71 12.13
N VAL A 52 -11.16 -3.74 11.50
CA VAL A 52 -11.36 -2.30 11.75
C VAL A 52 -12.39 -1.66 10.81
N GLY A 53 -13.08 -2.46 9.99
CA GLY A 53 -14.15 -2.01 9.09
C GLY A 53 -13.70 -1.60 7.69
N VAL A 54 -12.45 -1.87 7.31
CA VAL A 54 -11.95 -1.64 5.95
C VAL A 54 -12.19 -2.89 5.10
N CYS A 55 -13.19 -2.83 4.24
CA CYS A 55 -13.58 -3.93 3.36
C CYS A 55 -13.21 -3.65 1.90
N GLY A 56 -13.03 -4.70 1.11
CA GLY A 56 -12.85 -4.59 -0.33
C GLY A 56 -14.11 -4.02 -1.00
N VAL A 57 -13.90 -3.28 -2.09
CA VAL A 57 -14.95 -2.79 -2.99
C VAL A 57 -14.79 -3.50 -4.34
N ASP A 58 -15.91 -3.82 -5.00
CA ASP A 58 -15.94 -4.39 -6.36
C ASP A 58 -15.61 -3.34 -7.44
#